data_AF-A0A5B1BHM6-F1
#
_entry.id   AF-A0A5B1BHM6-F1
#
_cell.length_a   1.000
_cell.length_b   1.000
_cell.length_c   1.000
_cell.angle_alpha   90.00
_cell.angle_beta   90.00
_cell.angle_gamma   90.00
#
_symmetry.space_group_name_H-M   'P 1'
#
loop_
_entity.id
_entity.type
_entity.pdbx_description
1 polymer ?
#
loop_
_entity_poly.entity_id
_entity_poly.type
_entity_poly.pdbx_seq_one_letter_code
_entity_poly.pdbx_strand_id
1 'polypeptide(L)'
;MRITPKIQLVFRDIGFLLTLNELKDFSDSCATTKMSPGCNQCTNCNCRSLLLRTPSDKIDLAISKKELDQIHELINETIFRVEIQV
;
A
#
# COMPACT_ATOMS: atom_id res chain seq x y z
N MET A 1 -25.73 -5.04 -15.47
CA MET A 1 -24.28 -4.97 -15.26
C MET A 1 -24.07 -4.23 -13.93
N ARG A 2 -23.53 -4.89 -12.89
CA ARG A 2 -23.22 -4.20 -11.61
C ARG A 2 -21.86 -3.55 -11.76
N ILE A 3 -21.79 -2.24 -11.58
CA ILE A 3 -20.53 -1.50 -11.53
C ILE A 3 -20.00 -1.66 -10.10
N THR A 4 -18.86 -2.32 -9.93
CA THR A 4 -18.17 -2.35 -8.63
C THR A 4 -17.51 -0.99 -8.43
N PRO A 5 -17.80 -0.26 -7.33
CA PRO A 5 -17.18 1.04 -7.08
C PRO A 5 -15.66 0.88 -6.98
N LYS A 6 -14.95 1.83 -7.58
CA LYS A 6 -13.49 1.92 -7.51
C LYS A 6 -13.08 3.24 -6.86
N ILE A 7 -12.01 3.18 -6.09
CA ILE A 7 -11.37 4.31 -5.42
C ILE A 7 -10.01 4.53 -6.09
N GLN A 8 -9.72 5.79 -6.42
CA GLN A 8 -8.40 6.18 -6.88
C GLN A 8 -7.55 6.55 -5.66
N LEU A 9 -6.60 5.68 -5.33
CA LEU A 9 -5.58 5.93 -4.33
C LEU A 9 -4.38 6.58 -5.01
N VAL A 10 -3.98 7.78 -4.57
CA VAL A 10 -2.79 8.47 -5.08
C VAL A 10 -1.75 8.51 -3.97
N PHE A 11 -0.57 7.95 -4.24
CA PHE A 11 0.56 7.97 -3.32
C PHE A 11 1.81 8.44 -4.06
N ARG A 12 2.32 9.61 -3.66
CA ARG A 12 3.41 10.32 -4.34
C ARG A 12 3.06 10.56 -5.82
N ASP A 13 3.80 9.95 -6.73
CA ASP A 13 3.70 10.03 -8.18
C ASP A 13 2.98 8.83 -8.80
N ILE A 14 2.39 7.95 -7.97
CA ILE A 14 1.71 6.72 -8.41
C ILE A 14 0.21 6.80 -8.10
N GLY A 15 -0.61 6.38 -9.06
CA GLY A 15 -2.06 6.21 -8.88
C GLY A 15 -2.47 4.74 -9.01
N PHE A 16 -3.30 4.27 -8.08
CA PHE A 16 -3.93 2.95 -8.12
C PHE A 16 -5.44 3.11 -8.19
N LEU A 17 -6.09 2.42 -9.13
CA LEU A 17 -7.55 2.42 -9.23
C LEU A 17 -8.09 1.06 -8.77
N LEU A 18 -8.58 1.02 -7.54
CA LEU A 18 -8.81 -0.21 -6.79
C LEU A 18 -10.26 -0.33 -6.32
N THR A 19 -10.77 -1.54 -6.28
CA THR A 19 -11.97 -1.91 -5.52
C THR A 19 -11.65 -1.95 -4.02
N LEU A 20 -12.70 -2.01 -3.18
CA LEU A 20 -12.52 -2.16 -1.72
C LEU A 20 -11.74 -3.43 -1.36
N ASN A 21 -11.96 -4.55 -2.07
CA ASN A 21 -11.22 -5.78 -1.82
C ASN A 21 -9.74 -5.63 -2.20
N GLU A 22 -9.45 -5.05 -3.36
CA GLU A 22 -8.07 -4.79 -3.76
C GLU A 22 -7.35 -3.81 -2.81
N LEU A 23 -8.07 -2.86 -2.19
CA LEU A 23 -7.51 -2.01 -1.12
C LEU A 23 -7.15 -2.82 0.13
N LYS A 24 -8.01 -3.75 0.55
CA LYS A 24 -7.76 -4.63 1.71
C LYS A 24 -6.56 -5.54 1.44
N ASP A 25 -6.52 -6.17 0.27
CA ASP A 25 -5.39 -7.00 -0.15
C ASP A 25 -4.08 -6.19 -0.20
N PHE A 26 -4.16 -4.92 -0.61
CA PHE A 26 -2.99 -4.04 -0.59
C PHE A 26 -2.54 -3.69 0.83
N SER A 27 -3.48 -3.49 1.75
CA SER A 27 -3.18 -3.27 3.17
C SER A 27 -2.46 -4.47 3.79
N ASP A 28 -2.95 -5.68 3.52
CA ASP A 28 -2.33 -6.94 3.98
C ASP A 28 -0.92 -7.12 3.41
N SER A 29 -0.72 -6.73 2.15
CA SER A 29 0.61 -6.70 1.51
C SER A 29 1.54 -5.72 2.25
N CYS A 30 1.04 -4.54 2.63
CA CYS A 30 1.81 -3.58 3.42
C CYS A 30 2.19 -4.14 4.80
N ALA A 31 1.25 -4.76 5.51
CA ALA A 31 1.48 -5.37 6.81
C ALA A 31 2.54 -6.48 6.72
N THR A 32 2.46 -7.33 5.69
CA THR A 32 3.43 -8.40 5.42
C THR A 32 4.82 -7.82 5.15
N THR A 33 4.94 -6.81 4.29
CA THR A 33 6.23 -6.16 4.00
C THR A 33 6.84 -5.50 5.25
N LYS A 34 6.02 -4.98 6.19
CA LYS A 34 6.52 -4.41 7.45
C LYS A 34 7.19 -5.45 8.36
N MET A 35 6.82 -6.72 8.24
CA MET A 35 7.46 -7.81 8.98
C MET A 35 8.79 -8.25 8.38
N SER A 36 9.11 -7.80 7.16
CA SER A 36 10.39 -8.13 6.52
C SER A 36 11.56 -7.51 7.29
N PRO A 37 12.61 -8.29 7.60
CA PRO A 37 13.83 -7.72 8.17
C PRO A 37 14.40 -6.73 7.17
N GLY A 38 14.41 -5.45 7.55
CA GLY A 38 15.01 -4.39 6.75
C GLY A 38 16.51 -4.61 6.55
N CYS A 39 17.14 -3.72 5.77
CA CYS A 39 18.58 -3.80 5.57
C CYS A 39 19.33 -3.40 6.87
N ASN A 40 19.87 -4.39 7.59
CA ASN A 40 20.65 -4.20 8.83
C ASN A 40 21.94 -3.37 8.64
N GLN A 41 22.37 -3.16 7.41
CA GLN A 41 23.58 -2.41 7.06
C GLN A 41 23.28 -1.00 6.54
N CYS A 42 22.00 -0.62 6.38
CA CYS A 42 21.64 0.71 5.90
C CYS A 42 21.64 1.72 7.07
N THR A 43 22.63 2.61 7.10
CA THR A 43 22.71 3.74 8.06
C THR A 43 21.70 4.86 7.77
N ASN A 44 21.06 4.83 6.60
CA ASN A 44 20.06 5.81 6.21
C ASN A 44 18.64 5.31 6.49
N CYS A 45 17.89 6.06 7.30
CA CYS A 45 16.49 5.76 7.64
C CYS A 45 15.53 5.78 6.44
N ASN A 46 15.92 6.38 5.31
CA ASN A 46 15.12 6.49 4.08
C ASN A 46 15.54 5.49 2.98
N CYS A 47 16.32 4.48 3.32
CA CYS A 47 16.74 3.41 2.41
C CYS A 47 15.51 2.67 1.84
N ARG A 48 15.32 2.68 0.50
CA ARG A 48 14.24 1.95 -0.19
C ARG A 48 14.57 0.47 -0.37
N SER A 49 14.82 -0.21 0.75
CA SER A 49 15.28 -1.60 0.77
C SER A 49 14.16 -2.63 0.85
N LEU A 50 12.91 -2.19 1.07
CA LEU A 50 11.76 -3.08 1.15
C LEU A 50 11.11 -3.20 -0.22
N LEU A 51 10.60 -4.38 -0.52
CA LEU A 51 9.85 -4.65 -1.74
C LEU A 51 8.37 -4.84 -1.36
N LEU A 52 7.53 -3.87 -1.73
CA LEU A 52 6.10 -3.91 -1.49
C LEU A 52 5.38 -4.44 -2.72
N ARG A 53 4.66 -5.54 -2.58
CA ARG A 53 3.80 -6.06 -3.64
C ARG A 53 2.62 -5.13 -3.85
N THR A 54 2.42 -4.66 -5.08
CA THR A 54 1.28 -3.80 -5.41
C THR A 54 0.06 -4.66 -5.81
N PRO A 55 -1.14 -4.07 -5.94
CA PRO A 55 -2.32 -4.78 -6.44
C PRO A 55 -2.17 -5.25 -7.90
N SER A 56 -1.16 -4.76 -8.63
CA SER A 56 -0.79 -5.33 -9.91
C SER A 56 0.15 -6.51 -9.69
N ASP A 57 -0.26 -7.71 -10.11
CA ASP A 57 0.51 -8.96 -9.97
C ASP A 57 1.91 -8.95 -10.59
N LYS A 58 2.22 -7.92 -11.38
CA LYS A 58 3.45 -7.80 -12.17
C LYS A 58 4.38 -6.69 -11.69
N ILE A 59 3.95 -5.92 -10.69
CA ILE A 59 4.67 -4.72 -10.26
C ILE A 59 4.86 -4.77 -8.75
N ASP A 60 6.12 -4.82 -8.33
CA ASP A 60 6.51 -4.54 -6.97
C ASP A 60 7.13 -3.14 -6.87
N LEU A 61 6.96 -2.50 -5.71
CA LEU A 61 7.47 -1.16 -5.44
C LEU A 61 8.62 -1.23 -4.43
N ALA A 62 9.80 -0.76 -4.83
CA ALA A 62 10.89 -0.50 -3.89
C ALA A 62 10.52 0.69 -3.00
N ILE A 63 10.53 0.50 -1.69
CA ILE A 63 9.97 1.45 -0.73
C ILE A 63 10.80 1.52 0.55
N SER A 64 10.84 2.69 1.18
CA SER A 64 11.44 2.83 2.51
C SER A 64 10.45 2.46 3.61
N LYS A 65 10.93 2.19 4.81
CA LYS A 65 10.04 1.91 5.96
C LYS A 65 9.06 3.06 6.21
N LYS A 66 9.55 4.31 6.13
CA LYS A 66 8.71 5.51 6.26
C LYS A 66 7.62 5.58 5.21
N GLU A 67 7.97 5.36 3.95
CA GLU A 67 7.01 5.38 2.84
C GLU A 67 5.98 4.23 2.98
N LEU A 68 6.42 3.06 3.45
CA LEU A 68 5.55 1.92 3.74
C LEU A 68 4.56 2.21 4.88
N ASP A 69 4.99 2.91 5.92
CA ASP A 69 4.11 3.35 6.99
C ASP A 69 3.05 4.34 6.47
N GLN A 70 3.46 5.32 5.67
CA GLN A 70 2.58 6.34 5.09
C GLN A 70 1.53 5.76 4.14
N ILE A 71 1.92 4.85 3.24
CA ILE A 71 0.96 4.24 2.30
C ILE A 71 -0.01 3.31 3.05
N HIS A 72 0.46 2.56 4.04
CA HIS A 72 -0.39 1.67 4.84
C HIS A 72 -1.43 2.48 5.64
N GLU A 73 -1.04 3.60 6.25
CA GLU A 73 -1.96 4.53 6.92
C GLU A 73 -3.00 5.08 5.95
N LEU A 74 -2.58 5.59 4.79
CA LEU A 74 -3.48 6.11 3.76
C LEU A 74 -4.51 5.06 3.30
N ILE A 75 -4.07 3.81 3.07
CA ILE A 75 -4.96 2.71 2.68
C ILE A 75 -5.97 2.42 3.79
N ASN A 76 -5.52 2.29 5.04
CA ASN A 76 -6.41 1.97 6.17
C ASN A 76 -7.43 3.07 6.45
N GLU A 77 -7.02 4.34 6.40
CA GLU A 77 -7.95 5.46 6.52
C GLU A 77 -8.98 5.46 5.36
N THR A 78 -8.54 5.10 4.16
CA THR A 78 -9.42 5.01 2.99
C THR A 78 -10.44 3.88 3.15
N ILE A 79 -10.00 2.69 3.55
CA ILE A 79 -10.88 1.54 3.84
C ILE A 79 -11.93 1.93 4.89
N PHE A 80 -11.48 2.51 6.01
CA PHE A 80 -12.36 2.95 7.09
C PHE A 80 -13.43 3.93 6.60
N ARG A 81 -13.05 4.95 5.84
CA ARG A 81 -14.00 5.92 5.27
C ARG A 81 -15.01 5.27 4.34
N VAL A 82 -14.55 4.37 3.47
CA VAL A 82 -15.44 3.67 2.52
C VAL A 82 -16.42 2.77 3.27
N GLU A 83 -15.98 2.04 4.30
CA GLU A 83 -16.84 1.13 5.04
C GLU A 83 -17.87 1.82 5.94
N ILE A 84 -17.60 3.04 6.41
CA ILE A 84 -18.56 3.81 7.24
C ILE A 84 -19.54 4.61 6.37
N GLN A 85 -19.15 4.94 5.14
CA GLN A 85 -20.03 5.63 4.19
C GLN A 85 -21.02 4.70 3.48
N VAL A 86 -20.92 3.39 3.72
CA VAL A 86 -21.81 2.35 3.19
C VAL A 86 -22.86 1.94 4.23
#